data_AF-A0A2M7CS65-F1
#
_entry.id   AF-A0A2M7CS65-F1
#
_cell.length_a   1.000
_cell.length_b   1.000
_cell.length_c   1.000
_cell.angle_alpha   90.00
_cell.angle_beta   90.00
_cell.angle_gamma   90.00
#
_symmetry.space_group_name_H-M   'P 1'
#
loop_
_entity.id
_entity.type
_entity.pdbx_description
1 polymer ?
#
loop_
_entity_poly.entity_id
_entity_poly.type
_entity_poly.pdbx_seq_one_letter_code
_entity_poly.pdbx_strand_id
1 'polypeptide(L)'
;LSQERFAATLPGRSEPVSRFHKLDPDGVCNTLRAGTASDRGAFTSPRPIHPNYARVITVREAARLHSYPDWFRFHSTKWHGFRQIGNSVPPRLGRAVASQVMAAMGLRPKHPQTLVKLGDEDLLTLDMAVAARHFNVPRDTIAQRRRPGIGGSRASDTQVAGQFVLSFGDSRASE
;
A
#
# COMPACT_ATOMS: atom_id res chain seq x y z
N LEU A 1 16.30 -1.56 -25.11
CA LEU A 1 15.03 -2.34 -25.15
C LEU A 1 13.91 -1.80 -24.25
N SER A 2 13.93 -1.93 -22.91
CA SER A 2 12.79 -1.49 -22.07
C SER A 2 12.61 0.03 -22.00
N GLN A 3 13.71 0.77 -21.92
CA GLN A 3 13.69 2.23 -21.90
C GLN A 3 13.17 2.82 -23.22
N GLU A 4 13.61 2.29 -24.36
CA GLU A 4 13.09 2.69 -25.68
C GLU A 4 11.57 2.50 -25.77
N ARG A 5 11.04 1.36 -25.30
CA ARG A 5 9.58 1.13 -25.30
C ARG A 5 8.85 2.13 -24.40
N PHE A 6 9.39 2.43 -23.22
CA PHE A 6 8.78 3.39 -22.30
C PHE A 6 8.81 4.83 -22.87
N ALA A 7 9.90 5.19 -23.55
CA ALA A 7 10.01 6.47 -24.25
C ALA A 7 8.97 6.57 -25.38
N ALA A 8 8.85 5.52 -26.21
CA ALA A 8 7.94 5.46 -27.36
C ALA A 8 6.46 5.32 -26.97
N THR A 9 6.15 4.87 -25.75
CA THR A 9 4.76 4.78 -25.28
C THR A 9 4.15 6.19 -25.18
N LEU A 10 2.96 6.39 -25.74
CA LEU A 10 2.24 7.66 -25.64
C LEU A 10 1.69 7.89 -24.22
N PRO A 11 1.62 9.14 -23.73
CA PRO A 11 0.95 9.45 -22.46
C PRO A 11 -0.48 8.89 -22.41
N GLY A 12 -0.89 8.39 -21.24
CA GLY A 12 -2.20 7.77 -21.03
C GLY A 12 -2.36 6.38 -21.69
N ARG A 13 -1.33 5.83 -22.35
CA ARG A 13 -1.38 4.50 -22.98
C ARG A 13 -0.57 3.46 -22.22
N SER A 14 -0.93 2.19 -22.41
CA SER A 14 -0.18 1.07 -21.82
C SER A 14 0.88 0.56 -22.79
N GLU A 15 2.09 0.33 -22.28
CA GLU A 15 3.17 -0.26 -23.07
C GLU A 15 2.82 -1.69 -23.47
N PRO A 16 2.93 -2.09 -24.76
CA PRO A 16 2.39 -3.36 -25.24
C PRO A 16 2.93 -4.62 -24.55
N VAL A 17 4.22 -4.64 -24.18
CA VAL A 17 4.90 -5.83 -23.64
C VAL A 17 4.73 -5.95 -22.13
N SER A 18 5.14 -4.92 -21.37
CA SER A 18 5.04 -4.92 -19.90
C SER A 18 3.63 -4.65 -19.40
N ARG A 19 2.76 -4.10 -20.26
CA ARG A 19 1.40 -3.64 -19.92
C ARG A 19 1.40 -2.50 -18.89
N PHE A 20 2.54 -1.85 -18.66
CA PHE A 20 2.62 -0.73 -17.73
C PHE A 20 1.96 0.51 -18.36
N HIS A 21 1.08 1.14 -17.61
CA HIS A 21 0.41 2.36 -18.02
C HIS A 21 1.37 3.55 -17.91
N LYS A 22 1.52 4.35 -18.97
CA LYS A 22 2.25 5.61 -18.92
C LYS A 22 1.31 6.73 -18.49
N LEU A 23 1.71 7.43 -17.44
CA LEU A 23 0.93 8.54 -16.91
C LEU A 23 0.85 9.66 -17.95
N ASP A 24 -0.33 10.28 -18.00
CA ASP A 24 -0.59 11.50 -18.73
C ASP A 24 -0.30 12.70 -17.81
N PRO A 25 0.55 13.68 -18.20
CA PRO A 25 0.77 14.90 -17.43
C PRO A 25 -0.52 15.65 -17.07
N ASP A 26 -1.51 15.61 -17.96
CA ASP A 26 -2.77 16.35 -17.82
C ASP A 26 -3.92 15.44 -17.35
N GLY A 27 -3.63 14.15 -17.13
CA GLY A 27 -4.60 13.15 -16.70
C GLY A 27 -4.54 12.80 -15.21
N VAL A 28 -5.33 11.80 -14.84
CA VAL A 28 -5.33 11.23 -13.49
C VAL A 28 -4.48 9.96 -13.42
N CYS A 29 -3.81 9.76 -12.29
CA CYS A 29 -3.11 8.50 -12.04
C CYS A 29 -4.11 7.37 -11.79
N ASN A 30 -3.79 6.18 -12.29
CA ASN A 30 -4.49 4.95 -11.92
C ASN A 30 -4.18 4.54 -10.47
N THR A 31 -4.98 3.63 -9.91
CA THR A 31 -4.78 3.16 -8.54
C THR A 31 -3.41 2.51 -8.35
N LEU A 32 -2.63 3.06 -7.41
CA LEU A 32 -1.36 2.48 -6.99
C LEU A 32 -1.64 1.31 -6.04
N ARG A 33 -1.43 0.08 -6.52
CA ARG A 33 -1.72 -1.14 -5.75
C ARG A 33 -0.49 -1.63 -4.99
N ALA A 34 -0.71 -2.27 -3.84
CA ALA A 34 0.34 -2.72 -2.93
C ALA A 34 1.01 -4.06 -3.30
N GLY A 35 0.54 -4.74 -4.34
CA GLY A 35 0.96 -6.11 -4.67
C GLY A 35 0.32 -7.17 -3.78
N THR A 36 0.73 -8.42 -3.98
CA THR A 36 0.26 -9.55 -3.16
C THR A 36 1.12 -9.71 -1.91
N ALA A 37 0.51 -10.20 -0.84
CA ALA A 37 1.21 -10.55 0.39
C ALA A 37 2.10 -11.80 0.20
N SER A 38 2.98 -12.07 1.17
CA SER A 38 3.98 -13.13 1.09
C SER A 38 3.37 -14.52 0.94
N ASP A 39 2.28 -14.79 1.65
CA ASP A 39 1.43 -15.97 1.54
C ASP A 39 0.89 -16.20 0.11
N ARG A 40 0.68 -15.13 -0.66
CA ARG A 40 0.17 -15.13 -2.05
C ARG A 40 1.23 -14.81 -3.10
N GLY A 41 2.50 -15.14 -2.82
CA GLY A 41 3.59 -15.09 -3.79
C GLY A 41 4.41 -13.81 -3.82
N ALA A 42 4.14 -12.83 -2.95
CA ALA A 42 4.92 -11.60 -2.78
C ALA A 42 5.12 -10.76 -4.06
N PHE A 43 4.16 -10.80 -4.98
CA PHE A 43 4.28 -10.12 -6.27
C PHE A 43 4.13 -8.60 -6.11
N THR A 44 5.01 -7.85 -6.76
CA THR A 44 4.88 -6.39 -6.82
C THR A 44 3.81 -6.03 -7.85
N SER A 45 2.94 -5.07 -7.54
CA SER A 45 2.03 -4.53 -8.55
C SER A 45 2.78 -3.74 -9.63
N PRO A 46 2.31 -3.78 -10.89
CA PRO A 46 2.81 -2.90 -11.95
C PRO A 46 2.78 -1.45 -11.52
N ARG A 47 3.91 -0.75 -11.70
CA ARG A 47 4.05 0.68 -11.40
C ARG A 47 3.89 1.48 -12.69
N PRO A 48 3.20 2.62 -12.68
CA PRO A 48 3.05 3.45 -13.87
C PRO A 48 4.40 3.95 -14.39
N ILE A 49 4.50 4.10 -15.72
CA ILE A 49 5.62 4.76 -16.40
C ILE A 49 5.51 6.27 -16.16
N HIS A 50 6.63 6.91 -15.86
CA HIS A 50 6.70 8.36 -15.69
C HIS A 50 6.34 9.08 -17.00
N PRO A 51 5.63 10.22 -16.96
CA PRO A 51 5.21 10.91 -18.17
C PRO A 51 6.38 11.33 -19.08
N ASN A 52 7.41 11.94 -18.49
CA ASN A 52 8.55 12.51 -19.24
C ASN A 52 9.81 11.63 -19.30
N TYR A 53 9.90 10.55 -18.49
CA TYR A 53 11.13 9.78 -18.34
C TYR A 53 10.88 8.31 -18.65
N ALA A 54 11.83 7.65 -19.31
CA ALA A 54 11.76 6.23 -19.67
C ALA A 54 12.00 5.28 -18.48
N ARG A 55 11.25 5.48 -17.39
CA ARG A 55 11.28 4.69 -16.16
C ARG A 55 9.90 4.65 -15.52
N VAL A 56 9.68 3.73 -14.59
CA VAL A 56 8.51 3.81 -13.70
C VAL A 56 8.65 4.93 -12.69
N ILE A 57 7.53 5.33 -12.11
CA ILE A 57 7.52 6.31 -11.02
C ILE A 57 8.33 5.82 -9.80
N THR A 58 8.89 6.75 -9.04
CA THR A 58 9.59 6.50 -7.78
C THR A 58 8.59 6.41 -6.61
N VAL A 59 9.06 5.95 -5.45
CA VAL A 59 8.26 5.93 -4.22
C VAL A 59 7.80 7.35 -3.85
N ARG A 60 8.65 8.37 -4.04
CA ARG A 60 8.30 9.77 -3.75
C ARG A 60 7.25 10.31 -4.71
N GLU A 61 7.37 10.02 -6.00
CA GLU A 61 6.36 10.42 -7.00
C GLU A 61 5.00 9.76 -6.70
N ALA A 62 5.01 8.46 -6.37
CA ALA A 62 3.83 7.75 -5.90
C ALA A 62 3.21 8.36 -4.63
N ALA A 63 4.04 8.75 -3.66
CA ALA A 63 3.59 9.38 -2.43
C ALA A 63 2.90 10.72 -2.71
N ARG A 64 3.46 11.55 -3.60
CA ARG A 64 2.86 12.81 -4.03
C ARG A 64 1.52 12.61 -4.72
N LEU A 65 1.41 11.59 -5.59
CA LEU A 65 0.13 11.19 -6.20
C LEU A 65 -0.91 10.77 -5.14
N HIS A 66 -0.47 10.13 -4.05
CA HIS A 66 -1.29 9.83 -2.88
C HIS A 66 -1.45 11.01 -1.91
N SER A 67 -1.02 12.23 -2.27
CA SER A 67 -1.11 13.45 -1.45
C SER A 67 -0.32 13.46 -0.14
N TYR A 68 0.71 12.62 -0.03
CA TYR A 68 1.63 12.69 1.09
C TYR A 68 2.46 13.97 1.06
N PRO A 69 2.70 14.60 2.22
CA PRO A 69 3.67 15.67 2.30
C PRO A 69 5.09 15.13 2.09
N ASP A 70 5.97 15.94 1.52
CA ASP A 70 7.33 15.51 1.15
C ASP A 70 8.19 15.12 2.36
N TRP A 71 7.91 15.67 3.56
CA TRP A 71 8.58 15.31 4.80
C TRP A 71 8.19 13.92 5.34
N PHE A 72 7.11 13.30 4.84
CA PHE A 72 6.71 11.97 5.29
C PHE A 72 7.69 10.92 4.76
N ARG A 73 8.29 10.13 5.65
CA ARG A 73 9.32 9.14 5.30
C ARG A 73 8.69 7.77 5.07
N PHE A 74 9.20 7.06 4.07
CA PHE A 74 8.80 5.69 3.73
C PHE A 74 10.00 4.76 3.88
N HIS A 75 9.75 3.45 3.91
CA HIS A 75 10.83 2.47 3.95
C HIS A 75 11.79 2.66 2.78
N SER A 76 13.09 2.53 3.06
CA SER A 76 14.21 2.65 2.11
C SER A 76 14.09 1.78 0.84
N THR A 77 13.45 0.62 0.93
CA THR A 77 13.32 -0.28 -0.21
C THR A 77 12.13 0.07 -1.07
N LYS A 78 12.30 0.02 -2.40
CA LYS A 78 11.21 0.28 -3.36
C LYS A 78 10.01 -0.65 -3.11
N TRP A 79 10.24 -1.91 -2.76
CA TRP A 79 9.16 -2.87 -2.53
C TRP A 79 8.28 -2.46 -1.34
N HIS A 80 8.88 -2.26 -0.16
CA HIS A 80 8.12 -1.89 1.04
C HIS A 80 7.49 -0.50 0.93
N GLY A 81 8.21 0.49 0.38
CA GLY A 81 7.68 1.85 0.22
C GLY A 81 6.43 1.90 -0.67
N PHE A 82 6.44 1.23 -1.83
CA PHE A 82 5.25 1.13 -2.67
C PHE A 82 4.11 0.36 -2.02
N ARG A 83 4.42 -0.67 -1.21
CA ARG A 83 3.43 -1.43 -0.47
C ARG A 83 2.78 -0.59 0.64
N GLN A 84 3.55 0.25 1.33
CA GLN A 84 3.04 1.23 2.30
C GLN A 84 2.08 2.21 1.63
N ILE A 85 2.45 2.78 0.48
CA ILE A 85 1.61 3.72 -0.27
C ILE A 85 0.34 3.04 -0.80
N GLY A 86 0.47 1.86 -1.41
CA GLY A 86 -0.67 1.19 -2.04
C GLY A 86 -1.69 0.61 -1.07
N ASN A 87 -1.32 0.39 0.20
CA ASN A 87 -2.24 -0.05 1.26
C ASN A 87 -2.81 1.13 2.06
N SER A 88 -2.25 2.34 1.92
CA SER A 88 -2.66 3.47 2.74
C SER A 88 -3.86 4.21 2.17
N VAL A 89 -4.52 4.96 3.04
CA VAL A 89 -5.51 5.97 2.64
C VAL A 89 -4.76 7.27 2.30
N PRO A 90 -5.02 7.90 1.13
CA PRO A 90 -4.44 9.20 0.79
C PRO A 90 -4.69 10.26 1.87
N PRO A 91 -3.68 11.01 2.35
CA PRO A 91 -3.87 11.96 3.46
C PRO A 91 -4.92 13.04 3.21
N ARG A 92 -5.07 13.57 1.98
CA ARG A 92 -6.14 14.54 1.66
C ARG A 92 -7.53 13.93 1.76
N LEU A 93 -7.69 12.65 1.38
CA LEU A 93 -8.96 11.93 1.56
C LEU A 93 -9.24 11.70 3.05
N GLY A 94 -8.24 11.21 3.79
CA GLY A 94 -8.36 11.03 5.25
C GLY A 94 -8.73 12.34 5.96
N ARG A 95 -8.12 13.46 5.57
CA ARG A 95 -8.45 14.80 6.08
C ARG A 95 -9.90 15.19 5.78
N ALA A 96 -10.39 14.94 4.57
CA ALA A 96 -11.76 15.27 4.19
C ALA A 96 -12.78 14.49 5.04
N VAL A 97 -12.57 13.18 5.21
CA VAL A 97 -13.43 12.33 6.05
C VAL A 97 -13.36 12.76 7.51
N ALA A 98 -12.15 12.94 8.06
CA ALA A 98 -11.98 13.36 9.45
C ALA A 98 -12.63 14.71 9.74
N SER A 99 -12.62 15.64 8.77
CA SER A 99 -13.28 16.94 8.93
C SER A 99 -14.79 16.82 9.11
N GLN A 100 -15.43 15.88 8.40
CA GLN A 100 -16.87 15.62 8.56
C GLN A 100 -17.17 15.00 9.94
N VAL A 101 -16.33 14.08 10.40
CA VAL A 101 -16.46 13.50 11.75
C VAL A 101 -16.31 14.59 12.82
N MET A 102 -15.32 15.47 12.71
CA MET A 102 -15.16 16.59 13.64
C MET A 102 -16.38 17.52 13.65
N ALA A 103 -16.92 17.86 12.49
CA ALA A 103 -18.11 18.69 12.38
C ALA A 103 -19.32 18.03 13.06
N ALA A 104 -19.54 16.73 12.85
CA ALA A 104 -20.60 15.97 13.51
C ALA A 104 -20.44 15.94 15.04
N MET A 105 -19.20 15.98 15.53
CA MET A 105 -18.88 16.08 16.96
C MET A 105 -18.88 17.51 17.51
N GLY A 106 -19.21 18.53 16.70
CA GLY A 106 -19.14 19.94 17.10
C GLY A 106 -17.72 20.46 17.36
N LEU A 107 -16.69 19.75 16.88
CA LEU A 107 -15.29 20.10 17.07
C LEU A 107 -14.79 20.98 15.93
N ARG A 108 -13.95 21.96 16.26
CA ARG A 108 -13.26 22.81 15.26
C ARG A 108 -11.80 22.36 15.09
N PRO A 109 -11.34 22.12 13.84
CA PRO A 109 -9.93 21.80 13.58
C PRO A 109 -9.02 22.93 14.08
N LYS A 110 -7.91 22.57 14.73
CA LYS A 110 -6.87 23.51 15.15
C LYS A 110 -5.56 23.16 14.45
N HIS A 111 -4.83 24.19 14.03
CA HIS A 111 -3.49 23.99 13.46
C HIS A 111 -2.55 23.51 14.58
N PRO A 112 -1.74 22.46 14.36
CA PRO A 112 -0.74 22.04 15.32
C PRO A 112 0.26 23.16 15.59
N GLN A 113 0.48 23.53 16.85
CA GLN A 113 1.53 24.50 17.22
C GLN A 113 2.87 23.81 17.46
N THR A 114 2.86 22.50 17.68
CA THR A 114 4.05 21.70 17.98
C THR A 114 4.67 21.16 16.71
N LEU A 115 5.99 21.30 16.58
CA LEU A 115 6.74 20.65 15.52
C LEU A 115 6.75 19.13 15.73
N VAL A 116 6.38 18.38 14.69
CA VAL A 116 6.45 16.92 14.69
C VAL A 116 7.90 16.51 14.45
N LYS A 117 8.54 15.87 15.44
CA LYS A 117 9.86 15.25 15.28
C LYS A 117 9.72 14.02 14.38
N LEU A 118 10.63 13.84 13.42
CA LEU A 118 10.54 12.77 12.43
C LEU A 118 10.79 11.36 13.00
N GLY A 119 11.30 11.25 14.23
CA GLY A 119 11.59 9.98 14.89
C GLY A 119 12.88 9.34 14.39
N ASP A 120 13.16 8.13 14.88
CA ASP A 120 14.34 7.34 14.54
C ASP A 120 14.38 6.98 13.04
N GLU A 121 15.55 7.09 12.41
CA GLU A 121 15.75 6.76 10.99
C GLU A 121 15.95 5.26 10.76
N ASP A 122 16.42 4.53 11.77
CA ASP A 122 16.73 3.09 11.66
C ASP A 122 15.46 2.28 11.33
N LEU A 123 14.31 2.76 11.79
CA LEU A 123 12.98 2.21 11.50
C LEU A 123 12.66 2.15 9.99
N LEU A 124 13.31 2.98 9.17
CA LEU A 124 13.08 3.03 7.73
C LEU A 124 13.77 1.91 6.96
N THR A 125 14.63 1.13 7.62
CA THR A 125 15.48 0.11 6.99
C THR A 125 15.29 -1.29 7.55
N LEU A 126 14.44 -1.45 8.58
CA LEU A 126 14.21 -2.72 9.25
C LEU A 126 13.72 -3.79 8.27
N ASP A 127 14.42 -4.92 8.22
CA ASP A 127 13.85 -6.13 7.65
C ASP A 127 12.81 -6.75 8.61
N MET A 128 12.06 -7.73 8.12
CA MET A 128 11.00 -8.36 8.91
C MET A 128 11.49 -9.08 10.17
N ALA A 129 12.71 -9.63 10.17
CA ALA A 129 13.26 -10.33 11.32
C ALA A 129 13.76 -9.36 12.39
N VAL A 130 14.41 -8.26 11.99
CA VAL A 130 14.81 -7.18 12.89
C VAL A 130 13.59 -6.48 13.45
N ALA A 131 12.57 -6.18 12.62
CA ALA A 131 11.32 -5.60 13.06
C ALA A 131 10.61 -6.48 14.10
N ALA A 132 10.53 -7.80 13.86
CA ALA A 132 9.92 -8.73 14.82
C ALA A 132 10.61 -8.68 16.19
N ARG A 133 11.95 -8.66 16.21
CA ARG A 133 12.72 -8.49 17.46
C ARG A 133 12.51 -7.12 18.09
N HIS A 134 12.55 -6.05 17.31
CA HIS A 134 12.39 -4.67 17.80
C HIS A 134 11.03 -4.46 18.47
N PHE A 135 9.95 -4.99 17.89
CA PHE A 135 8.60 -4.89 18.45
C PHE A 135 8.24 -6.03 19.42
N ASN A 136 9.19 -6.93 19.71
CA ASN A 136 8.97 -8.10 20.57
C ASN A 136 7.76 -8.95 20.16
N VAL A 137 7.66 -9.25 18.86
CA VAL A 137 6.60 -10.10 18.30
C VAL A 137 7.18 -11.36 17.64
N PRO A 138 6.43 -12.47 17.57
CA PRO A 138 6.86 -13.67 16.85
C PRO A 138 7.23 -13.38 15.40
N ARG A 139 8.25 -14.07 14.87
CA ARG A 139 8.74 -13.86 13.49
C ARG A 139 7.68 -14.21 12.43
N ASP A 140 6.75 -15.08 12.76
CA ASP A 140 5.64 -15.55 11.93
C ASP A 140 4.36 -14.74 12.12
N THR A 141 4.40 -13.63 12.86
CA THR A 141 3.27 -12.69 13.01
C THR A 141 2.69 -12.28 11.65
N ILE A 142 3.54 -12.15 10.62
CA ILE A 142 3.09 -11.98 9.24
C ILE A 142 3.10 -13.33 8.54
N ALA A 143 1.95 -13.68 7.94
CA ALA A 143 1.74 -14.91 7.19
C ALA A 143 2.84 -15.14 6.15
N GLN A 144 3.48 -16.31 6.22
CA GLN A 144 4.59 -16.70 5.37
C GLN A 144 4.12 -17.51 4.17
N ARG A 145 4.90 -17.46 3.08
CA ARG A 145 4.68 -18.32 1.92
C ARG A 145 4.88 -19.78 2.31
N ARG A 146 3.83 -20.60 2.18
CA ARG A 146 3.99 -22.06 2.22
C ARG A 146 4.75 -22.49 0.96
N ARG A 147 6.01 -22.92 1.11
CA ARG A 147 6.73 -23.61 0.04
C ARG A 147 6.35 -25.09 0.14
N PRO A 148 5.81 -25.72 -0.92
CA PRO A 148 5.68 -27.16 -0.93
C PRO A 148 7.07 -27.74 -0.69
N GLY A 149 7.22 -28.58 0.33
CA GLY A 149 8.44 -29.35 0.52
C GLY A 149 8.74 -30.14 -0.75
N ILE A 150 10.02 -30.31 -1.06
CA ILE A 150 10.44 -31.29 -2.06
C ILE A 150 10.07 -32.66 -1.49
N GLY A 151 8.89 -33.16 -1.86
CA GLY A 151 8.31 -34.40 -1.34
C GLY A 151 7.10 -34.15 -0.43
N GLY A 152 5.90 -34.43 -0.94
CA GLY A 152 4.66 -34.42 -0.15
C GLY A 152 3.42 -34.33 -1.03
N SER A 153 2.63 -35.41 -1.02
CA SER A 153 1.52 -35.68 -1.92
C SER A 153 0.41 -34.61 -1.91
N ARG A 154 -0.32 -34.53 -3.02
CA ARG A 154 -1.62 -33.83 -3.10
C ARG A 154 -2.58 -34.48 -2.10
N ALA A 155 -2.78 -33.84 -0.95
CA ALA A 155 -3.94 -34.08 -0.10
C ALA A 155 -5.02 -33.06 -0.47
N SER A 156 -6.21 -33.59 -0.72
CA SER A 156 -7.44 -32.90 -1.06
C SER A 156 -7.88 -31.91 0.01
N ASP A 157 -7.86 -30.60 -0.29
CA ASP A 157 -8.56 -29.60 0.52
C ASP A 157 -10.00 -29.49 0.02
N THR A 158 -10.90 -30.17 0.73
CA THR A 158 -12.32 -29.89 0.74
C THR A 158 -12.52 -28.44 1.18
N GLN A 159 -12.97 -27.59 0.28
CA GLN A 159 -13.37 -26.21 0.59
C GLN A 159 -14.58 -26.24 1.53
N VAL A 160 -14.36 -25.95 2.82
CA VAL A 160 -15.43 -25.47 3.69
C VAL A 160 -15.57 -23.97 3.42
N ALA A 161 -16.57 -23.61 2.63
CA ALA A 161 -17.01 -22.24 2.44
C ALA A 161 -17.52 -21.68 3.78
N GLY A 162 -16.67 -20.94 4.49
CA GLY A 162 -17.07 -20.14 5.63
C GLY A 162 -17.86 -18.92 5.17
N GLN A 163 -19.19 -19.07 5.03
CA GLN A 163 -20.15 -17.98 5.02
C GLN A 163 -20.00 -17.19 6.33
N PHE A 164 -19.45 -15.97 6.26
CA PHE A 164 -19.62 -14.98 7.33
C PHE A 164 -20.99 -14.31 7.13
N VAL A 165 -22.02 -14.89 7.74
CA VAL A 165 -23.30 -14.22 7.99
C VAL A 165 -23.10 -13.39 9.27
N LEU A 166 -23.04 -12.06 9.13
CA LEU A 166 -23.11 -11.15 10.27
C LEU A 166 -24.58 -11.07 10.73
N SER A 167 -24.94 -11.90 11.71
CA SER A 167 -26.17 -11.73 12.48
C SER A 167 -25.91 -10.70 13.57
N PHE A 168 -26.52 -9.52 13.45
CA PHE A 168 -26.59 -8.55 14.54
C PHE A 168 -27.65 -9.05 15.54
N GLY A 169 -27.20 -9.52 16.69
CA GLY A 169 -28.05 -9.86 17.82
C GLY A 169 -28.62 -8.58 18.43
N ASP A 170 -29.94 -8.44 18.33
CA ASP A 170 -30.73 -7.44 19.02
C ASP A 170 -31.02 -7.96 20.44
N SER A 171 -30.49 -7.29 21.47
CA SER A 171 -30.79 -7.58 22.87
C SER A 171 -31.33 -6.32 23.54
N ARG A 172 -32.64 -6.36 23.75
CA ARG A 172 -33.53 -5.38 24.39
C ARG A 172 -33.01 -4.87 25.73
N ALA A 173 -33.35 -3.63 26.04
CA ALA A 173 -33.59 -3.19 27.41
C ALA A 173 -34.99 -2.56 27.48
N SER A 174 -35.84 -3.20 28.26
CA SER A 174 -37.12 -2.72 28.75
C SER A 174 -36.90 -1.98 30.07
N GLU A 175 -37.22 -0.69 30.10
CA GLU A 175 -37.95 0.04 31.15
C GLU A 175 -38.34 1.41 30.60
#